data_AF-A0A651EJB1-F1
#
_entry.id   AF-A0A651EJB1-F1
#
_cell.length_a   1.000
_cell.length_b   1.000
_cell.length_c   1.000
_cell.angle_alpha   90.00
_cell.angle_beta   90.00
_cell.angle_gamma   90.00
#
_symmetry.space_group_name_H-M   'P 1'
#
loop_
_entity.id
_entity.type
_entity.pdbx_description
1 polymer ?
#
loop_
_entity_poly.entity_id
_entity_poly.type
_entity_poly.pdbx_seq_one_letter_code
_entity_poly.pdbx_strand_id
1 'polypeptide(L)'
;MALNEHRFFSISHARAVIGGWVHDYNTARPHSSLGYLTPAAFAATSRPQPASTLRNLKSSAPMPVAHGSGAHNSQPAIPVASG
;
A
#
# COMPACT_ATOMS: atom_id res chain seq x y z
N MET A 1 -24.94 3.61 -23.20
CA MET A 1 -24.21 3.71 -21.92
C MET A 1 -24.10 5.18 -21.60
N ALA A 2 -24.93 5.70 -20.69
CA ALA A 2 -24.92 7.12 -20.34
C ALA A 2 -24.01 7.31 -19.12
N LEU A 3 -22.96 8.13 -19.27
CA LEU A 3 -22.15 8.59 -18.15
C LEU A 3 -22.95 9.67 -17.44
N ASN A 4 -23.45 9.36 -16.24
CA ASN A 4 -24.23 10.29 -15.44
C ASN A 4 -23.35 11.47 -14.96
N GLU A 5 -23.31 12.55 -15.75
CA GLU A 5 -22.68 13.81 -15.37
C GLU A 5 -23.43 14.44 -14.18
N HIS A 6 -22.92 14.22 -12.97
CA HIS A 6 -23.43 14.92 -11.78
C HIS A 6 -22.64 16.22 -11.58
N ARG A 7 -23.18 17.35 -12.05
CA ARG A 7 -22.58 18.67 -11.79
C ARG A 7 -22.97 19.16 -10.40
N PHE A 8 -21.97 19.47 -9.57
CA PHE A 8 -22.20 20.10 -8.28
C PHE A 8 -22.34 21.61 -8.42
N PHE A 9 -23.35 22.18 -7.77
CA PHE A 9 -23.60 23.63 -7.77
C PHE A 9 -22.53 24.46 -7.04
N SER A 10 -21.78 23.87 -6.09
CA SER A 10 -20.65 24.52 -5.39
C SER A 10 -19.75 23.48 -4.71
N ILE A 11 -18.54 23.89 -4.28
CA ILE A 11 -17.63 23.04 -3.48
C ILE A 11 -18.27 22.64 -2.15
N SER A 12 -18.95 23.57 -1.48
CA SER A 12 -19.65 23.30 -0.22
C SER A 12 -20.76 22.25 -0.41
N HIS A 13 -21.51 22.34 -1.51
CA HIS A 13 -22.53 21.35 -1.85
C HIS A 13 -21.90 19.98 -2.15
N ALA A 14 -20.81 19.94 -2.94
CA ALA A 14 -20.11 18.69 -3.21
C ALA A 14 -19.63 18.01 -1.92
N ARG A 15 -19.04 18.78 -0.98
CA ARG A 15 -18.59 18.26 0.32
C ARG A 15 -19.74 17.69 1.15
N ALA A 16 -20.90 18.37 1.18
CA ALA A 16 -22.06 17.88 1.90
C ALA A 16 -22.60 16.57 1.30
N VAL A 17 -22.74 16.50 -0.03
CA VAL A 17 -23.23 15.29 -0.72
C VAL A 17 -22.27 14.12 -0.51
N ILE A 18 -20.97 14.34 -0.72
CA ILE A 18 -19.96 13.29 -0.53
C ILE A 18 -19.93 12.86 0.95
N GLY A 19 -19.99 13.82 1.89
CA GLY A 19 -20.01 13.51 3.32
C GLY A 19 -21.20 12.63 3.71
N GLY A 20 -22.39 12.94 3.20
CA GLY A 20 -23.58 12.11 3.40
C GLY A 20 -23.42 10.70 2.83
N TRP A 21 -22.89 10.59 1.61
CA TRP A 21 -22.62 9.30 0.97
C TRP A 21 -21.59 8.45 1.72
N VAL A 22 -20.49 9.08 2.16
CA VAL A 22 -19.44 8.41 2.95
C VAL A 22 -20.02 7.89 4.27
N HIS A 23 -20.87 8.68 4.93
CA HIS A 23 -21.53 8.25 6.15
C HIS A 23 -22.42 7.01 5.89
N ASP A 24 -23.37 7.10 4.95
CA ASP A 24 -24.29 6.02 4.59
C ASP A 24 -23.55 4.72 4.21
N TYR A 25 -22.52 4.84 3.38
CA TYR A 25 -21.71 3.69 2.97
C TYR A 25 -21.02 3.00 4.16
N ASN A 26 -20.45 3.79 5.07
CA ASN A 26 -19.69 3.26 6.20
C ASN A 26 -20.57 2.69 7.30
N THR A 27 -21.79 3.20 7.49
CA THR A 27 -22.60 2.90 8.68
C THR A 27 -23.88 2.13 8.40
N ALA A 28 -24.49 2.26 7.22
CA ALA A 28 -25.81 1.70 6.95
C ALA A 28 -25.76 0.47 6.01
N ARG A 29 -24.74 0.35 5.16
CA ARG A 29 -24.70 -0.68 4.11
C ARG A 29 -23.89 -1.91 4.53
N PRO A 30 -24.50 -3.09 4.67
CA PRO A 30 -23.78 -4.34 4.86
C PRO A 30 -23.12 -4.80 3.55
N HIS A 31 -21.88 -5.27 3.63
CA HIS A 31 -21.09 -5.69 2.46
C HIS A 31 -20.76 -7.18 2.55
N SER A 32 -21.02 -7.95 1.48
CA SER A 32 -20.81 -9.40 1.45
C SER A 32 -19.34 -9.82 1.66
N SER A 33 -18.39 -9.02 1.17
CA SER A 33 -16.96 -9.23 1.41
C SER A 33 -16.54 -9.07 2.88
N LEU A 34 -17.34 -8.36 3.67
CA LEU A 34 -17.16 -8.17 5.12
C LEU A 34 -18.07 -9.10 5.93
N GLY A 35 -18.59 -10.17 5.33
CA GLY A 35 -19.51 -11.09 6.00
C GLY A 35 -20.88 -10.46 6.32
N TYR A 36 -21.34 -9.54 5.47
CA TYR A 36 -22.55 -8.73 5.68
C TYR A 36 -22.46 -7.76 6.86
N LEU A 37 -21.25 -7.41 7.30
CA LEU A 37 -21.05 -6.29 8.22
C LEU A 37 -20.94 -4.97 7.45
N THR A 38 -21.25 -3.87 8.15
CA THR A 38 -20.91 -2.53 7.67
C THR A 38 -19.41 -2.29 7.84
N PRO A 39 -18.78 -1.42 7.03
CA PRO A 39 -17.36 -1.12 7.18
C PRO A 39 -16.99 -0.64 8.59
N ALA A 40 -17.85 0.17 9.23
CA ALA A 40 -17.64 0.60 10.60
C ALA A 40 -17.70 -0.56 11.61
N ALA A 41 -18.65 -1.48 11.48
CA ALA A 41 -18.76 -2.66 12.36
C ALA A 41 -17.57 -3.63 12.19
N PHE A 42 -17.12 -3.81 10.94
CA PHE A 42 -15.92 -4.60 10.65
C PHE A 42 -14.66 -3.97 11.26
N ALA A 43 -14.49 -2.65 11.13
CA ALA A 43 -13.36 -1.93 11.72
C ALA A 43 -13.36 -1.95 13.26
N ALA A 44 -14.53 -2.03 13.90
CA ALA A 44 -14.62 -2.23 15.34
C ALA A 44 -14.17 -3.64 15.78
N THR A 45 -14.18 -4.62 14.86
CA THR A 45 -13.78 -6.00 15.12
C THR A 45 -12.28 -6.21 14.92
N SER A 46 -11.61 -5.38 14.09
CA SER A 46 -10.16 -5.40 14.00
C SER A 46 -9.57 -4.76 15.26
N ARG A 47 -8.77 -5.53 16.03
CA ARG A 47 -7.98 -4.96 17.13
C ARG A 47 -7.20 -3.76 16.57
N PRO A 48 -7.23 -2.57 17.21
CA PRO A 48 -6.36 -1.48 16.81
C PRO A 48 -4.92 -1.99 16.89
N GLN A 49 -4.31 -2.22 15.73
CA GLN A 49 -2.88 -2.49 15.62
C GLN A 49 -2.18 -1.25 16.21
N PRO A 50 -1.42 -1.38 17.30
CA PRO A 50 -0.67 -0.25 17.80
C PRO A 50 0.20 0.27 16.66
N ALA A 51 0.24 1.59 16.48
CA ALA A 51 0.91 2.31 15.40
C ALA A 51 2.42 1.98 15.23
N SER A 52 2.96 1.11 16.09
CA SER A 52 4.28 0.50 16.00
C SER A 52 4.50 -0.35 14.74
N THR A 53 3.46 -0.96 14.14
CA THR A 53 3.66 -1.76 12.91
C THR A 53 3.86 -0.91 11.64
N LEU A 54 3.29 0.30 11.56
CA LEU A 54 3.52 1.20 10.41
C LEU A 54 4.90 1.87 10.41
N ARG A 55 5.55 2.01 11.57
CA ARG A 55 6.94 2.53 11.63
C ARG A 55 7.98 1.54 11.09
N ASN A 56 7.69 0.24 11.09
CA ASN A 56 8.67 -0.78 10.72
C ASN A 56 8.80 -0.96 9.18
N LEU A 57 7.76 -0.62 8.40
CA LEU A 57 7.79 -0.77 6.94
C LEU A 57 8.76 0.20 6.23
N LYS A 58 9.10 1.35 6.84
CA LYS A 58 10.04 2.31 6.24
C LYS A 58 11.52 2.01 6.49
N SER A 59 11.85 0.95 7.26
CA SER A 59 13.24 0.55 7.53
C SER A 59 13.61 -0.84 7.03
N SER A 60 12.71 -1.54 6.34
CA SER A 60 12.98 -2.90 5.83
C SER A 60 13.49 -2.90 4.39
N ALA A 61 14.60 -2.20 4.15
CA ALA A 61 15.49 -2.57 3.07
C ALA A 61 16.74 -3.16 3.72
N PRO A 62 16.99 -4.48 3.64
CA PRO A 62 18.30 -5.01 3.99
C PRO A 62 19.31 -4.39 3.03
N MET A 63 20.29 -3.67 3.54
CA MET A 63 21.44 -3.23 2.75
C MET A 63 22.07 -4.47 2.11
N PRO A 64 22.31 -4.52 0.79
CA PRO A 64 23.16 -5.56 0.25
C PRO A 64 24.56 -5.29 0.79
N VAL A 65 25.05 -6.12 1.70
CA VAL A 65 26.47 -6.14 2.07
C VAL A 65 27.23 -6.56 0.81
N ALA A 66 27.74 -5.58 0.07
CA ALA A 66 28.82 -5.79 -0.86
C ALA A 66 30.05 -6.15 -0.03
N HIS A 67 30.35 -7.45 0.07
CA HIS A 67 31.62 -7.90 0.63
C HIS A 67 32.74 -7.44 -0.31
N GLY A 68 33.31 -6.27 -0.01
CA GLY A 68 34.60 -5.87 -0.55
C GLY A 68 35.66 -6.80 0.03
N SER A 69 35.89 -7.94 -0.62
CA SER A 69 37.05 -8.78 -0.31
C SER A 69 38.26 -8.18 -1.01
N GLY A 70 39.03 -7.40 -0.24
CA GLY A 70 40.36 -6.96 -0.63
C GLY A 70 41.29 -8.16 -0.82
N ALA A 71 41.96 -8.15 -1.96
CA ALA A 71 43.31 -8.63 -2.24
C ALA A 71 43.82 -9.89 -1.51
N HIS A 72 44.00 -10.99 -2.24
CA HIS A 72 45.34 -11.59 -2.31
C HIS A 72 45.61 -12.30 -3.64
N ASN A 73 46.79 -11.98 -4.16
CA ASN A 73 47.46 -12.43 -5.37
C ASN A 73 47.63 -13.96 -5.46
N SER A 74 47.34 -14.54 -6.64
CA SER A 74 48.04 -15.71 -7.22
C SER A 74 47.65 -15.87 -8.70
N GLN A 75 48.55 -15.50 -9.60
CA GLN A 75 48.51 -15.78 -11.04
C GLN A 75 48.77 -17.29 -11.30
N PRO A 76 48.33 -17.85 -12.44
CA PRO A 76 49.28 -17.96 -13.55
C PRO A 76 48.69 -17.68 -14.95
N ALA A 77 49.62 -17.45 -15.88
CA ALA A 77 49.47 -16.96 -17.24
C ALA A 77 48.62 -17.87 -18.17
N ILE A 78 47.92 -17.23 -19.12
CA ILE A 78 47.20 -17.86 -20.22
C ILE A 78 48.09 -17.79 -21.47
N PRO A 79 48.48 -18.91 -22.13
CA PRO A 79 49.02 -18.87 -23.47
C PRO A 79 47.86 -18.84 -24.48
N VAL A 80 47.82 -17.86 -25.37
CA VAL A 80 46.96 -17.90 -26.56
C VAL A 80 47.82 -18.29 -27.75
N ALA A 81 47.57 -19.48 -28.30
CA ALA A 81 48.12 -19.95 -29.56
C ALA A 81 47.16 -19.59 -30.70
N SER A 82 47.76 -19.25 -31.83
CA SER A 82 47.14 -18.79 -33.08
C SER A 82 46.20 -19.79 -33.74
N GLY A 83 45.26 -19.25 -34.51
CA GLY A 83 44.53 -19.90 -35.60
C GLY A 83 44.12 -18.85 -36.61
#